data_AF-A0A292PIV7-F1
#
_entry.id   AF-A0A292PIV7-F1
#
_cell.length_a   1.000
_cell.length_b   1.000
_cell.length_c   1.000
_cell.angle_alpha   90.00
_cell.angle_beta   90.00
_cell.angle_gamma   90.00
#
_symmetry.space_group_name_H-M   'P 1'
#
loop_
_entity.id
_entity.type
_entity.pdbx_description
1 polymer ?
#
loop_
_entity_poly.entity_id
_entity_poly.type
_entity_poly.pdbx_seq_one_letter_code
_entity_poly.pdbx_strand_id
1 'polypeptide(L)' 'MQYDVVIIGSGPGGYVSAIRCAQLGLKTAVIEKYKTFGGTCLNVGC' A
#
# COMPACT_ATOMS: atom_id res chain seq x y z
N MET A 1 0.54 -13.02 14.10
CA MET A 1 -0.61 -12.17 13.67
C MET A 1 -0.94 -12.55 12.23
N GLN A 2 -2.21 -12.79 11.91
CA GLN A 2 -2.62 -13.11 10.52
C GLN A 2 -3.17 -11.83 9.85
N TYR A 3 -2.94 -11.71 8.54
CA TYR A 3 -3.45 -10.66 7.66
C TYR A 3 -4.22 -11.33 6.53
N ASP A 4 -5.30 -10.70 6.07
CA ASP A 4 -6.09 -11.19 4.95
C ASP A 4 -5.44 -10.82 3.60
N VAL A 5 -4.82 -9.64 3.56
CA VAL A 5 -4.16 -9.10 2.35
C VAL A 5 -2.83 -8.46 2.73
N VAL A 6 -1.78 -8.78 1.96
CA VAL A 6 -0.47 -8.12 2.04
C VAL A 6 -0.14 -7.51 0.69
N ILE A 7 0.15 -6.21 0.68
CA ILE A 7 0.48 -5.44 -0.51
C ILE A 7 1.95 -5.05 -0.44
N ILE A 8 2.70 -5.37 -1.49
CA ILE A 8 4.13 -5.06 -1.59
C ILE A 8 4.29 -3.87 -2.54
N GLY A 9 4.71 -2.73 -1.97
CA GLY A 9 4.84 -1.44 -2.64
C GLY A 9 3.69 -0.49 -2.31
N SER A 10 4.05 0.77 -2.05
CA SER A 10 3.12 1.85 -1.68
C SER A 10 2.96 2.91 -2.77
N GLY A 11 3.15 2.54 -4.04
CA GLY A 11 2.83 3.41 -5.17
C GLY A 11 1.32 3.67 -5.31
N PRO A 12 0.89 4.45 -6.33
CA PRO A 12 -0.52 4.77 -6.57
C PRO A 12 -1.45 3.54 -6.55
N GLY A 13 -1.07 2.44 -7.20
CA GLY A 13 -1.85 1.20 -7.13
C GLY A 13 -1.81 0.51 -5.76
N GLY A 14 -0.68 0.62 -5.05
CA GLY A 14 -0.44 -0.05 -3.77
C GLY A 14 -1.25 0.56 -2.63
N TYR A 15 -1.14 1.86 -2.38
CA TYR A 15 -1.89 2.48 -1.28
C TYR A 15 -3.40 2.57 -1.58
N VAL A 16 -3.81 2.75 -2.84
CA VAL A 16 -5.23 2.78 -3.20
C VAL A 16 -5.87 1.40 -3.00
N SER A 17 -5.19 0.32 -3.42
CA SER A 17 -5.68 -1.04 -3.15
C SER A 17 -5.72 -1.32 -1.65
N ALA A 18 -4.72 -0.88 -0.88
CA ALA A 18 -4.71 -1.05 0.57
C ALA A 18 -5.88 -0.35 1.27
N ILE A 19 -6.18 0.89 0.87
CA ILE A 19 -7.33 1.65 1.36
C ILE A 19 -8.62 0.90 1.01
N ARG A 20 -8.74 0.39 -0.22
CA ARG A 20 -9.93 -0.34 -0.64
C ARG A 20 -10.12 -1.66 0.13
N CYS A 21 -9.05 -2.41 0.36
CA CYS A 21 -9.10 -3.62 1.18
C CYS A 21 -9.50 -3.31 2.63
N ALA A 22 -8.96 -2.25 3.22
CA ALA A 22 -9.36 -1.81 4.56
C ALA A 22 -10.83 -1.38 4.64
N GLN A 23 -11.35 -0.67 3.63
CA GLN A 23 -12.77 -0.31 3.53
C GLN A 23 -13.69 -1.53 3.40
N LEU A 24 -13.21 -2.62 2.82
CA LEU A 24 -13.94 -3.89 2.73
C LEU A 24 -13.84 -4.73 4.02
N GLY A 25 -13.20 -4.20 5.08
CA GLY A 25 -13.04 -4.87 6.37
C GLY A 25 -11.90 -5.88 6.41
N LEU A 26 -11.06 -5.94 5.38
CA LEU A 26 -9.92 -6.86 5.33
C LEU A 26 -8.76 -6.32 6.15
N LYS A 27 -8.17 -7.16 7.00
CA LYS A 27 -6.98 -6.83 7.75
C LYS A 27 -5.78 -6.80 6.79
N THR A 28 -5.38 -5.58 6.43
CA THR A 28 -4.45 -5.33 5.32
C THR A 28 -3.10 -4.84 5.84
N ALA A 29 -2.00 -5.37 5.30
CA ALA A 29 -0.65 -4.86 5.51
C ALA A 29 -0.08 -4.28 4.21
N VAL A 30 0.69 -3.20 4.31
CA VAL A 30 1.45 -2.63 3.20
C VAL A 30 2.93 -2.65 3.57
N ILE A 31 3.76 -3.18 2.68
CA ILE A 31 5.22 -3.22 2.84
C ILE A 31 5.84 -2.29 1.81
N GLU A 32 6.63 -1.32 2.29
CA GLU A 32 7.38 -0.40 1.46
C GLU A 32 8.85 -0.43 1.86
N LYS A 33 9.75 -0.46 0.87
CA LYS A 33 11.20 -0.41 1.09
C LYS A 33 11.70 1.02 1.30
N TYR A 34 11.01 2.00 0.70
CA TYR A 34 11.35 3.40 0.88
C TYR A 34 10.94 3.90 2.27
N LYS A 35 11.63 4.93 2.75
CA LYS A 35 11.29 5.60 4.02
C LYS A 35 9.97 6.36 3.95
N THR A 36 9.53 6.69 2.73
CA THR A 36 8.31 7.44 2.44
C THR A 36 7.36 6.59 1.61
N PHE A 37 6.06 6.81 1.80
CA PHE A 37 5.03 6.19 0.98
C PHE A 37 4.82 6.94 -0.34
N GLY A 38 4.02 6.39 -1.25
CA GLY A 38 3.59 7.05 -2.49
C GLY A 38 4.31 6.57 -3.76
N GLY A 39 5.34 5.73 -3.61
CA GLY A 39 6.09 5.13 -4.72
C GLY A 39 6.69 6.16 -5.68
N THR A 40 6.92 5.77 -6.94
CA THR A 40 7.59 6.62 -7.94
C THR A 40 6.84 7.94 -8.18
N CYS A 41 5.52 7.88 -8.40
CA CYS A 41 4.68 9.05 -8.75
C CYS A 41 4.86 10.20 -7.75
N LEU A 42 4.88 9.90 -6.44
CA LEU A 42 5.02 10.92 -5.41
C LEU A 42 6.48 11.35 -5.16
N ASN A 43 7.41 10.39 -5.18
CA ASN A 43 8.76 10.62 -4.66
C ASN A 43 9.79 11.01 -5.74
N VAL A 44 9.55 10.65 -7.00
CA VAL A 44 10.48 10.86 -8.12
C VAL A 44 9.81 11.57 -9.29
N GLY A 45 8.49 11.38 -9.43
CA GLY A 45 7.68 11.98 -10.47
C GLY A 45 6.65 10.99 -10.98
N CYS A 46 5.55 11.53 -11.46
CA CYS A 46 4.68 10.85 -12.40
C CYS A 46 5.29 11.04 -13.81
#